data_AF-A0AB33ECP9-F1
#
_entry.id   AF-A0AB33ECP9-F1
#
_cell.length_a   1.000
_cell.length_b   1.000
_cell.length_c   1.000
_cell.angle_alpha   90.00
_cell.angle_beta   90.00
_cell.angle_gamma   90.00
#
_symmetry.space_group_name_H-M   'P 1'
#
loop_
_entity.id
_entity.type
_entity.pdbx_description
1 polymer ?
#
loop_
_entity_poly.entity_id
_entity_poly.type
_entity_poly.pdbx_seq_one_letter_code
_entity_poly.pdbx_strand_id
1 'polypeptide(L)'
;MKDELDAFEKFAEEYFEKVLGGVVLARTTRGPDNDLDLKVQLSGETLLVSCKHYAHSDNAVGADQEYDPVSAIYSNGCTKFIGFYSTVPSAALITKLEGLKNNKSLSFDYEILKNSDIESRLLDKDSVVGWLFAARYFPVSYANLFRRFVVPIEHYKEKDLEKIGPTTWSLDGPFGGIFSGAGVDKAQIVQEANDALTNNVHSSFFTEALKDAIDCFPEYFKYRVDANLQALEYSDISPDWDRVLTYKGEMDCNLPIMVCGLWSFWCPRRALEKYLFFSQACELLNNPPDSKRLIIARAQKSLAYSSFLSAGSIALKSSGKYRDIFARLTAFCQLSIPEYEGTNSASFKGETGDRVIWKFKAGEGLSFLFDRILGKSRNI
;
A
#
# COMPACT_ATOMS: atom_id res chain seq x y z
N MET A 1 22.31 23.47 7.37
CA MET A 1 21.73 24.62 6.67
C MET A 1 22.38 24.92 5.33
N LYS A 2 23.65 25.37 5.25
CA LYS A 2 24.25 25.72 3.93
C LYS A 2 24.57 24.51 3.04
N ASP A 3 25.13 23.44 3.60
CA ASP A 3 25.38 22.18 2.87
C ASP A 3 24.08 21.46 2.46
N GLU A 4 22.96 21.72 3.16
CA GLU A 4 21.64 21.15 2.86
C GLU A 4 20.96 21.89 1.70
N LEU A 5 21.16 23.20 1.59
CA LEU A 5 20.67 23.99 0.46
C LEU A 5 21.38 23.58 -0.84
N ASP A 6 22.71 23.49 -0.82
CA ASP A 6 23.51 22.99 -1.95
C ASP A 6 23.09 21.56 -2.36
N ALA A 7 22.73 20.70 -1.39
CA ALA A 7 22.22 19.36 -1.66
C ALA A 7 20.81 19.36 -2.27
N PHE A 8 19.93 20.29 -1.85
CA PHE A 8 18.57 20.42 -2.38
C PHE A 8 18.54 21.01 -3.79
N GLU A 9 19.41 21.98 -4.09
CA GLU A 9 19.60 22.50 -5.45
C GLU A 9 20.14 21.41 -6.39
N LYS A 10 21.12 20.63 -5.94
CA LYS A 10 21.61 19.48 -6.70
C LYS A 10 20.52 18.42 -6.91
N PHE A 11 19.66 18.21 -5.91
CA PHE A 11 18.48 17.36 -6.06
C PHE A 11 17.53 17.90 -7.13
N ALA A 12 17.23 19.20 -7.10
CA ALA A 12 16.36 19.85 -8.08
C ALA A 12 16.94 19.71 -9.50
N GLU A 13 18.24 19.94 -9.70
CA GLU A 13 18.91 19.77 -10.99
C GLU A 13 18.66 18.37 -11.56
N GLU A 14 19.02 17.35 -10.80
CA GLU A 14 18.90 15.97 -11.27
C GLU A 14 17.42 15.53 -11.35
N TYR A 15 16.52 16.10 -10.55
CA TYR A 15 15.07 15.89 -10.64
C TYR A 15 14.54 16.36 -12.00
N PHE A 16 14.84 17.60 -12.39
CA PHE A 16 14.41 18.14 -13.68
C PHE A 16 15.04 17.38 -14.86
N GLU A 17 16.32 17.02 -14.76
CA GLU A 17 17.03 16.32 -15.83
C GLU A 17 16.59 14.85 -15.96
N LYS A 18 16.57 14.10 -14.86
CA LYS A 18 16.42 12.64 -14.88
C LYS A 18 14.99 12.17 -14.62
N VAL A 19 14.21 12.88 -13.81
CA VAL A 19 12.83 12.50 -13.48
C VAL A 19 11.86 13.10 -14.49
N LEU A 20 12.02 14.38 -14.85
CA LEU A 20 11.15 15.06 -15.82
C LEU A 20 11.66 15.00 -17.26
N GLY A 21 12.91 14.57 -17.49
CA GLY A 21 13.48 14.45 -18.84
C GLY A 21 13.82 15.80 -19.49
N GLY A 22 14.06 16.83 -18.69
CA GLY A 22 14.47 18.16 -19.16
C GLY A 22 15.97 18.24 -19.45
N VAL A 23 16.39 19.37 -20.01
CA VAL A 23 17.81 19.69 -20.26
C VAL A 23 18.20 20.89 -19.41
N VAL A 24 19.19 20.72 -18.54
CA VAL A 24 19.72 21.82 -17.71
C VAL A 24 20.58 22.73 -18.59
N LEU A 25 20.14 23.98 -18.77
CA LEU A 25 20.81 24.98 -19.59
C LEU A 25 21.82 25.80 -18.80
N ALA A 26 21.53 26.07 -17.53
CA ALA A 26 22.43 26.76 -16.61
C ALA A 26 22.24 26.23 -15.18
N ARG A 27 23.36 26.14 -14.46
CA ARG A 27 23.47 25.75 -13.05
C ARG A 27 23.85 26.96 -12.21
N THR A 28 23.64 26.90 -10.90
CA THR A 28 24.25 27.85 -9.97
C THR A 28 25.75 27.96 -10.21
N THR A 29 26.22 29.17 -10.49
CA THR A 29 27.65 29.49 -10.55
C THR A 29 27.95 30.44 -9.40
N ARG A 30 28.95 30.11 -8.58
CA ARG A 30 29.37 30.95 -7.45
C ARG A 30 29.67 32.40 -7.90
N GLY A 31 28.79 33.35 -7.59
CA GLY A 31 28.91 34.76 -7.95
C GLY A 31 27.70 35.58 -7.45
N PRO A 32 27.63 36.90 -7.74
CA PRO A 32 26.42 37.68 -7.47
C PRO A 32 25.30 37.16 -8.37
N ASP A 33 24.47 36.28 -7.82
CA ASP A 33 23.40 35.63 -8.55
C ASP A 33 22.22 36.59 -8.74
N ASN A 34 21.75 36.71 -9.99
CA ASN A 34 20.50 37.41 -10.33
C ASN A 34 19.28 36.53 -9.97
N ASP A 35 19.25 35.98 -8.76
CA ASP A 35 18.19 35.07 -8.26
C ASP A 35 17.91 33.87 -9.18
N LEU A 36 18.95 33.33 -9.85
CA LEU A 36 18.85 32.14 -10.70
C LEU A 36 19.47 30.92 -10.00
N ASP A 37 18.63 30.02 -9.51
CA ASP A 37 19.13 28.74 -9.00
C ASP A 37 19.37 27.75 -10.16
N LEU A 38 18.36 27.54 -11.01
CA LEU A 38 18.46 26.62 -12.15
C LEU A 38 17.71 27.14 -13.38
N LYS A 39 18.29 26.93 -14.57
CA LYS A 39 17.61 27.14 -15.85
C LYS A 39 17.46 25.83 -16.59
N VAL A 40 16.23 25.45 -16.91
CA VAL A 40 15.91 24.14 -17.49
C VAL A 40 15.06 24.31 -18.75
N GLN A 41 15.36 23.56 -19.80
CA GLN A 41 14.45 23.38 -20.93
C GLN A 41 13.61 22.12 -20.73
N LEU A 42 12.29 22.25 -20.74
CA LEU A 42 11.37 21.13 -20.58
C LEU A 42 10.18 21.32 -21.51
N SER A 43 9.87 20.32 -22.35
CA SER A 43 8.72 20.32 -23.26
C SER A 43 8.59 21.58 -24.15
N GLY A 44 9.73 22.16 -24.55
CA GLY A 44 9.79 23.37 -25.38
C GLY A 44 9.73 24.69 -24.59
N GLU A 45 9.50 24.66 -23.28
CA GLU A 45 9.55 25.83 -22.40
C GLU A 45 10.94 26.00 -21.78
N THR A 46 11.32 27.26 -21.51
CA THR A 46 12.55 27.58 -20.77
C THR A 46 12.18 28.02 -19.37
N LEU A 47 12.45 27.19 -18.38
CA LEU A 47 12.03 27.35 -17.00
C LEU A 47 13.12 28.03 -16.19
N LEU A 48 12.73 29.04 -15.39
CA LEU A 48 13.52 29.57 -14.29
C LEU A 48 13.07 28.88 -13.01
N VAL A 49 13.94 28.10 -12.39
CA VAL A 49 13.61 27.32 -11.20
C VAL A 49 14.27 27.99 -9.99
N SER A 50 13.45 28.33 -9.00
CA SER A 50 13.87 28.83 -7.67
C SER A 50 13.72 27.72 -6.63
N CYS A 51 14.80 27.39 -5.92
CA CYS A 51 14.87 26.30 -4.96
C CYS A 51 14.81 26.86 -3.53
N LYS A 52 13.78 26.49 -2.77
CA LYS A 52 13.66 26.88 -1.34
C LYS A 52 13.53 25.65 -0.45
N HIS A 53 14.49 25.47 0.45
CA HIS A 53 14.53 24.34 1.37
C HIS A 53 14.24 24.77 2.81
N TYR A 54 13.04 24.43 3.29
CA TYR A 54 12.55 24.72 4.64
C TYR A 54 12.01 23.47 5.35
N ALA A 55 12.29 22.26 4.88
CA ALA A 55 11.68 21.02 5.38
C ALA A 55 11.92 20.75 6.88
N HIS A 56 12.98 21.34 7.44
CA HIS A 56 13.33 21.23 8.86
C HIS A 56 12.92 22.47 9.68
N SER A 57 12.16 23.38 9.08
CA SER A 57 11.57 24.53 9.73
C SER A 57 10.05 24.49 9.58
N ASP A 58 9.31 24.93 10.59
CA ASP A 58 7.84 25.09 10.49
C ASP A 58 7.43 26.28 9.62
N ASN A 59 8.31 26.73 8.71
CA ASN A 59 8.14 27.92 7.91
C ASN A 59 7.66 27.58 6.50
N ALA A 60 6.66 28.34 6.06
CA ALA A 60 6.25 28.39 4.67
C ALA A 60 7.17 29.31 3.85
N VAL A 61 7.22 29.13 2.53
CA VAL A 61 7.95 30.05 1.64
C VAL A 61 7.21 31.39 1.57
N GLY A 62 7.84 32.45 2.06
CA GLY A 62 7.30 33.81 2.12
C GLY A 62 7.39 34.58 0.80
N ALA A 63 6.59 35.64 0.66
CA ALA A 63 6.63 36.53 -0.51
C ALA A 63 7.91 37.38 -0.60
N ASP A 64 8.58 37.57 0.55
CA ASP A 64 9.88 38.20 0.72
C ASP A 64 11.05 37.33 0.25
N GLN A 65 10.85 36.01 0.22
CA GLN A 65 11.84 35.03 -0.24
C GLN A 65 11.89 34.91 -1.77
N GLU A 66 10.88 35.46 -2.46
CA GLU A 66 10.75 35.49 -3.92
C GLU A 66 10.56 36.93 -4.38
N TYR A 67 11.64 37.72 -4.36
CA TYR A 67 11.55 39.18 -4.42
C TYR A 67 11.02 39.71 -5.75
N ASP A 68 11.58 39.30 -6.89
CA ASP A 68 11.13 39.75 -8.22
C ASP A 68 11.19 38.64 -9.30
N PRO A 69 10.23 37.70 -9.30
CA PRO A 69 10.17 36.61 -10.28
C PRO A 69 10.02 37.09 -11.73
N VAL A 70 9.42 38.26 -11.96
CA VAL A 70 9.18 38.80 -13.30
C VAL A 70 10.50 39.25 -13.91
N SER A 71 11.24 40.08 -13.20
CA SER A 71 12.56 40.52 -13.66
C SER A 71 13.52 39.34 -13.82
N ALA A 72 13.44 38.33 -12.95
CA ALA A 72 14.24 37.10 -13.06
C ALA A 72 13.93 36.34 -14.36
N ILE A 73 12.65 36.11 -14.70
CA ILE A 73 12.26 35.47 -15.97
C ILE A 73 12.82 36.25 -17.17
N TYR A 74 12.56 37.56 -17.23
CA TYR A 74 12.94 38.37 -18.39
C TYR A 74 14.45 38.47 -18.57
N SER A 75 15.20 38.74 -17.48
CA SER A 75 16.66 38.87 -17.53
C SER A 75 17.36 37.56 -17.93
N ASN A 76 16.76 36.42 -17.58
CA ASN A 76 17.29 35.10 -17.91
C ASN A 76 16.71 34.52 -19.22
N GLY A 77 15.79 35.23 -19.91
CA GLY A 77 15.16 34.74 -21.14
C GLY A 77 14.37 33.44 -20.92
N CYS A 78 13.74 33.30 -19.76
CA CYS A 78 12.86 32.19 -19.44
C CYS A 78 11.42 32.52 -19.85
N THR A 79 10.57 31.51 -19.93
CA THR A 79 9.15 31.62 -20.28
C THR A 79 8.24 31.40 -19.08
N LYS A 80 8.74 30.72 -18.02
CA LYS A 80 7.94 30.33 -16.85
C LYS A 80 8.81 30.29 -15.60
N PHE A 81 8.24 30.72 -14.49
CA PHE A 81 8.84 30.60 -13.15
C PHE A 81 8.39 29.30 -12.49
N ILE A 82 9.31 28.55 -11.90
CA ILE A 82 9.03 27.35 -11.13
C ILE A 82 9.53 27.53 -9.71
N GLY A 83 8.61 27.54 -8.75
CA GLY A 83 8.96 27.47 -7.33
C GLY A 83 9.14 26.02 -6.91
N PHE A 84 10.38 25.57 -6.73
CA PHE A 84 10.71 24.22 -6.29
C PHE A 84 10.97 24.20 -4.78
N TYR A 85 9.94 23.86 -4.02
CA TYR A 85 9.90 24.10 -2.58
C TYR A 85 9.78 22.79 -1.79
N SER A 86 10.59 22.66 -0.73
CA SER A 86 10.47 21.53 0.18
C SER A 86 9.32 21.69 1.20
N THR A 87 8.62 22.83 1.19
CA THR A 87 7.45 23.12 2.04
C THR A 87 6.37 23.85 1.24
N VAL A 88 5.24 24.14 1.86
CA VAL A 88 4.15 24.87 1.23
C VAL A 88 4.48 26.36 1.08
N PRO A 89 4.03 27.03 0.00
CA PRO A 89 4.11 28.48 -0.12
C PRO A 89 3.11 29.17 0.82
N SER A 90 3.45 30.37 1.29
CA SER A 90 2.53 31.22 2.04
C SER A 90 1.39 31.76 1.16
N ALA A 91 0.24 32.06 1.76
CA ALA A 91 -0.89 32.68 1.05
C ALA A 91 -0.51 34.03 0.41
N ALA A 92 0.38 34.80 1.06
CA ALA A 92 0.90 36.06 0.52
C ALA A 92 1.70 35.84 -0.77
N LEU A 93 2.57 34.81 -0.81
CA LEU A 93 3.33 34.48 -2.02
C LEU A 93 2.41 34.05 -3.17
N ILE A 94 1.43 33.18 -2.91
CA ILE A 94 0.44 32.78 -3.91
C ILE A 94 -0.33 33.99 -4.44
N THR A 95 -0.81 34.87 -3.55
CA THR A 95 -1.53 36.08 -3.95
C THR A 95 -0.68 36.99 -4.83
N LYS A 96 0.62 37.12 -4.53
CA LYS A 96 1.58 37.86 -5.35
C LYS A 96 1.72 37.24 -6.74
N LEU A 97 1.99 35.93 -6.83
CA LEU A 97 2.20 35.23 -8.09
C LEU A 97 0.94 35.21 -8.97
N GLU A 98 -0.23 34.96 -8.39
CA GLU A 98 -1.52 35.06 -9.10
C GLU A 98 -1.77 36.50 -9.58
N GLY A 99 -1.46 37.50 -8.76
CA GLY A 99 -1.58 38.91 -9.16
C GLY A 99 -0.70 39.25 -10.37
N LEU A 100 0.51 38.70 -10.43
CA LEU A 100 1.41 38.86 -11.57
C LEU A 100 0.90 38.13 -12.82
N LYS A 101 0.44 36.88 -12.67
CA LYS A 101 -0.11 36.06 -13.77
C LYS A 101 -1.37 36.66 -14.38
N ASN A 102 -2.25 37.23 -13.56
CA ASN A 102 -3.51 37.82 -14.01
C ASN A 102 -3.35 39.26 -14.56
N ASN A 103 -2.15 39.84 -14.48
CA ASN A 103 -1.88 41.15 -15.03
C ASN A 103 -1.73 41.07 -16.56
N LYS A 104 -2.76 41.51 -17.29
CA LYS A 104 -2.80 41.48 -18.78
C LYS A 104 -1.66 42.24 -19.46
N SER A 105 -1.00 43.15 -18.75
CA SER A 105 0.13 43.92 -19.27
C SER A 105 1.48 43.20 -19.11
N LEU A 106 1.51 42.05 -18.44
CA LEU A 106 2.71 41.26 -18.18
C LEU A 106 2.50 39.84 -18.70
N SER A 107 3.41 39.36 -19.55
CA SER A 107 3.46 37.94 -19.90
C SER A 107 4.20 37.18 -18.80
N PHE A 108 3.45 36.68 -17.81
CA PHE A 108 4.00 35.92 -16.69
C PHE A 108 3.18 34.65 -16.45
N ASP A 109 3.87 33.51 -16.38
CA ASP A 109 3.29 32.25 -15.93
C ASP A 109 4.20 31.59 -14.91
N TYR A 110 3.60 30.78 -14.04
CA TYR A 110 4.33 30.10 -12.99
C TYR A 110 3.71 28.75 -12.62
N GLU A 111 4.53 27.89 -12.01
CA GLU A 111 4.13 26.65 -11.37
C GLU A 111 4.85 26.52 -10.02
N ILE A 112 4.17 26.01 -9.00
CA ILE A 112 4.79 25.67 -7.72
C ILE A 112 4.82 24.16 -7.60
N LEU A 113 6.01 23.62 -7.35
CA LEU A 113 6.24 22.23 -6.97
C LEU A 113 6.56 22.19 -5.49
N LYS A 114 5.55 21.93 -4.66
CA LYS A 114 5.75 21.75 -3.22
C LYS A 114 6.07 20.29 -2.90
N ASN A 115 6.40 20.02 -1.64
CA ASN A 115 6.76 18.67 -1.17
C ASN A 115 5.82 17.55 -1.66
N SER A 116 4.49 17.73 -1.58
CA SER A 116 3.53 16.71 -2.04
C SER A 116 3.60 16.46 -3.55
N ASP A 117 3.85 17.51 -4.34
CA ASP A 117 3.90 17.43 -5.80
C ASP A 117 5.21 16.74 -6.24
N ILE A 118 6.31 17.09 -5.57
CA ILE A 118 7.62 16.46 -5.76
C ILE A 118 7.55 14.98 -5.39
N GLU A 119 7.01 14.66 -4.22
CA GLU A 119 6.84 13.29 -3.74
C GLU A 119 5.99 12.45 -4.68
N SER A 120 4.83 12.96 -5.10
CA SER A 120 3.94 12.26 -6.03
C SER A 120 4.62 11.92 -7.35
N ARG A 121 5.48 12.82 -7.86
CA ARG A 121 6.22 12.60 -9.13
C ARG A 121 7.41 11.66 -8.96
N LEU A 122 8.06 11.65 -7.78
CA LEU A 122 9.12 10.70 -7.45
C LEU A 122 8.60 9.27 -7.27
N LEU A 123 7.44 9.12 -6.61
CA LEU A 123 6.84 7.83 -6.28
C LEU A 123 5.80 7.37 -7.30
N ASP A 124 5.82 7.95 -8.51
CA ASP A 124 5.01 7.47 -9.61
C ASP A 124 5.39 6.01 -9.94
N LYS A 125 4.39 5.13 -10.04
CA LYS A 125 4.57 3.69 -10.28
C LYS A 125 5.32 3.39 -11.58
N ASP A 126 5.25 4.29 -12.55
CA ASP A 126 5.86 4.13 -13.87
C ASP A 126 7.26 4.80 -13.94
N SER A 127 7.68 5.51 -12.89
CA SER A 127 8.96 6.25 -12.82
C SER A 127 10.03 5.52 -12.00
N VAL A 128 10.65 4.48 -12.56
CA VAL A 128 11.77 3.75 -11.90
C VAL A 128 12.89 4.70 -11.45
N VAL A 129 13.18 5.72 -12.25
CA VAL A 129 14.20 6.73 -11.92
C VAL A 129 13.79 7.55 -10.70
N GLY A 130 12.52 7.93 -10.57
CA GLY A 130 11.98 8.61 -9.40
C GLY A 130 12.17 7.82 -8.11
N TRP A 131 11.89 6.51 -8.12
CA TRP A 131 12.10 5.62 -6.96
C TRP A 131 13.57 5.56 -6.52
N LEU A 132 14.50 5.45 -7.47
CA LEU A 132 15.94 5.44 -7.17
C LEU A 132 16.41 6.79 -6.58
N PHE A 133 15.84 7.88 -7.06
CA PHE A 133 16.13 9.22 -6.56
C PHE A 133 15.61 9.45 -5.15
N ALA A 134 14.38 9.00 -4.87
CA ALA A 134 13.83 9.03 -3.52
C ALA A 134 14.71 8.24 -2.54
N ALA A 135 15.21 7.07 -2.95
CA ALA A 135 16.12 6.28 -2.14
C ALA A 135 17.48 6.97 -1.89
N ARG A 136 18.00 7.72 -2.87
CA ARG A 136 19.31 8.39 -2.78
C ARG A 136 19.27 9.67 -1.96
N TYR A 137 18.28 10.53 -2.21
CA TYR A 137 18.19 11.86 -1.60
C TYR A 137 17.36 11.88 -0.32
N PHE A 138 16.43 10.95 -0.14
CA PHE A 138 15.56 10.86 1.04
C PHE A 138 15.57 9.46 1.66
N PRO A 139 16.75 8.88 2.00
CA PRO A 139 16.87 7.47 2.41
C PRO A 139 16.05 7.13 3.67
N VAL A 140 15.90 8.07 4.60
CA VAL A 140 15.10 7.87 5.82
C VAL A 140 13.61 7.82 5.51
N SER A 141 13.10 8.78 4.75
CA SER A 141 11.70 8.81 4.31
C SER A 141 11.37 7.61 3.43
N TYR A 142 12.26 7.27 2.49
CA TYR A 142 12.15 6.09 1.64
C TYR A 142 12.11 4.81 2.48
N ALA A 143 13.03 4.61 3.42
CA ALA A 143 13.01 3.43 4.29
C ALA A 143 11.74 3.35 5.14
N ASN A 144 11.23 4.50 5.63
CA ASN A 144 10.00 4.55 6.40
C ASN A 144 8.76 4.19 5.58
N LEU A 145 8.72 4.51 4.27
CA LEU A 145 7.65 4.09 3.35
C LEU A 145 7.48 2.57 3.35
N PHE A 146 8.58 1.81 3.31
CA PHE A 146 8.54 0.34 3.29
C PHE A 146 8.44 -0.31 4.68
N ARG A 147 8.82 0.39 5.75
CA ARG A 147 8.65 -0.11 7.13
C ARG A 147 7.20 -0.14 7.58
N ARG A 148 6.37 0.71 6.99
CA ARG A 148 4.97 0.95 7.37
C ARG A 148 4.00 0.30 6.38
N PHE A 149 4.29 -0.91 5.93
CA PHE A 149 3.42 -1.63 4.98
C PHE A 149 2.08 -2.03 5.61
N VAL A 150 2.08 -2.33 6.91
CA VAL A 150 0.90 -2.56 7.75
C VAL A 150 0.98 -1.53 8.87
N VAL A 151 0.12 -0.52 8.86
CA VAL A 151 0.11 0.55 9.88
C VAL A 151 -1.05 0.32 10.82
N PRO A 152 -0.80 0.10 12.13
CA PRO A 152 -1.86 0.08 13.12
C PRO A 152 -2.63 1.40 13.12
N ILE A 153 -3.96 1.30 13.14
CA ILE A 153 -4.85 2.46 13.21
C ILE A 153 -4.99 2.86 14.67
N GLU A 154 -4.32 3.95 15.06
CA GLU A 154 -4.40 4.53 16.41
C GLU A 154 -5.56 5.54 16.52
N HIS A 155 -6.80 5.05 16.36
CA HIS A 155 -7.98 5.91 16.44
C HIS A 155 -8.32 6.30 17.88
N TYR A 156 -8.41 5.29 18.76
CA TYR A 156 -8.75 5.45 20.16
C TYR A 156 -7.53 5.81 21.01
N LYS A 157 -7.76 6.62 22.03
CA LYS A 157 -6.82 7.00 23.08
C LYS A 157 -7.48 6.81 24.44
N GLU A 158 -6.69 6.69 25.51
CA GLU A 158 -7.25 6.51 26.87
C GLU A 158 -8.22 7.62 27.31
N LYS A 159 -8.07 8.83 26.77
CA LYS A 159 -8.98 9.96 27.04
C LYS A 159 -10.38 9.76 26.45
N ASP A 160 -10.53 8.84 25.49
CA ASP A 160 -11.80 8.53 24.84
C ASP A 160 -12.62 7.51 25.66
N LEU A 161 -12.03 6.96 26.74
CA LEU A 161 -12.74 6.14 27.73
C LEU A 161 -13.49 7.02 28.73
N GLU A 162 -14.80 6.86 28.75
CA GLU A 162 -15.69 7.59 29.66
C GLU A 162 -16.01 6.75 30.89
N LYS A 163 -15.82 7.33 32.09
CA LYS A 163 -16.21 6.67 33.33
C LYS A 163 -17.71 6.82 33.54
N ILE A 164 -18.45 5.72 33.46
CA ILE A 164 -19.92 5.71 33.60
C ILE A 164 -20.39 5.14 34.96
N GLY A 165 -19.49 4.58 35.76
CA GLY A 165 -19.78 4.09 37.10
C GLY A 165 -18.53 3.98 37.98
N PRO A 166 -18.64 3.56 39.26
CA PRO A 166 -17.51 3.51 40.19
C PRO A 166 -16.32 2.69 39.66
N THR A 167 -16.61 1.57 38.99
CA THR A 167 -15.68 0.60 38.41
C THR A 167 -16.02 0.28 36.94
N THR A 168 -16.80 1.14 36.27
CA THR A 168 -17.30 0.90 34.92
C THR A 168 -16.90 2.00 33.97
N TRP A 169 -16.37 1.61 32.82
CA TRP A 169 -15.88 2.46 31.73
C TRP A 169 -16.61 2.12 30.44
N SER A 170 -16.78 3.11 29.58
CA SER A 170 -17.36 2.96 28.25
C SER A 170 -16.40 3.50 27.21
N LEU A 171 -16.20 2.76 26.14
CA LEU A 171 -15.56 3.24 24.91
C LEU A 171 -16.62 3.30 23.82
N ASP A 172 -16.94 4.48 23.34
CA ASP A 172 -17.94 4.64 22.29
C ASP A 172 -17.35 4.43 20.88
N GLY A 173 -18.14 3.87 19.97
CA GLY A 173 -17.75 3.63 18.57
C GLY A 173 -17.46 2.15 18.21
N PRO A 174 -16.93 1.88 17.01
CA PRO A 174 -16.65 0.53 16.52
C PRO A 174 -15.68 -0.24 17.41
N PHE A 175 -16.01 -1.49 17.75
CA PHE A 175 -15.22 -2.35 18.65
C PHE A 175 -15.02 -1.79 20.07
N GLY A 176 -15.70 -0.68 20.40
CA GLY A 176 -15.87 -0.20 21.76
C GLY A 176 -16.93 -1.00 22.52
N GLY A 177 -17.10 -0.69 23.80
CA GLY A 177 -17.99 -1.43 24.68
C GLY A 177 -17.99 -0.90 26.11
N ILE A 178 -18.68 -1.63 26.99
CA ILE A 178 -18.75 -1.35 28.42
C ILE A 178 -17.87 -2.34 29.16
N PHE A 179 -16.95 -1.83 29.98
CA PHE A 179 -15.96 -2.60 30.71
C PHE A 179 -16.12 -2.36 32.21
N SER A 180 -16.27 -3.42 33.00
CA SER A 180 -16.52 -3.33 34.45
C SER A 180 -15.52 -4.15 35.24
N GLY A 181 -14.97 -3.59 36.33
CA GLY A 181 -14.05 -4.29 37.22
C GLY A 181 -13.15 -3.35 38.01
N ALA A 182 -12.66 -3.80 39.18
CA ALA A 182 -11.79 -3.00 40.04
C ALA A 182 -10.38 -2.76 39.48
N GLY A 183 -9.98 -3.49 38.43
CA GLY A 183 -8.66 -3.43 37.79
C GLY A 183 -8.73 -3.36 36.27
N VAL A 184 -9.69 -2.61 35.72
CA VAL A 184 -9.81 -2.41 34.27
C VAL A 184 -8.53 -1.75 33.73
N ASP A 185 -7.83 -2.46 32.84
CA ASP A 185 -6.68 -1.94 32.12
C ASP A 185 -7.16 -1.12 30.90
N LYS A 186 -7.09 0.20 31.05
CA LYS A 186 -7.53 1.13 30.02
C LYS A 186 -6.66 1.09 28.77
N ALA A 187 -5.35 0.90 28.94
CA ALA A 187 -4.42 0.84 27.83
C ALA A 187 -4.71 -0.41 27.00
N GLN A 188 -4.97 -1.55 27.66
CA GLN A 188 -5.37 -2.78 26.98
C GLN A 188 -6.67 -2.61 26.20
N ILE A 189 -7.72 -2.00 26.78
CA ILE A 189 -8.99 -1.76 26.07
C ILE A 189 -8.79 -0.94 24.80
N VAL A 190 -8.04 0.16 24.90
CA VAL A 190 -7.75 1.04 23.78
C VAL A 190 -6.96 0.31 22.71
N GLN A 191 -5.95 -0.47 23.13
CA GLN A 191 -5.14 -1.28 22.22
C GLN A 191 -5.98 -2.32 21.49
N GLU A 192 -6.80 -3.10 22.20
CA GLU A 192 -7.66 -4.12 21.60
C GLU A 192 -8.67 -3.53 20.61
N ALA A 193 -9.25 -2.36 20.93
CA ALA A 193 -10.16 -1.66 20.03
C ALA A 193 -9.45 -1.17 18.76
N ASN A 194 -8.25 -0.60 18.88
CA ASN A 194 -7.43 -0.18 17.73
C ASN A 194 -6.92 -1.36 16.90
N ASP A 195 -6.56 -2.48 17.52
CA ASP A 195 -6.14 -3.71 16.85
C ASP A 195 -7.33 -4.32 16.09
N ALA A 196 -8.51 -4.38 16.69
CA ALA A 196 -9.73 -4.83 16.03
C ALA A 196 -10.10 -3.93 14.84
N LEU A 197 -9.94 -2.62 14.99
CA LEU A 197 -10.15 -1.63 13.92
C LEU A 197 -9.20 -1.88 12.74
N THR A 198 -7.91 -2.03 13.05
CA THR A 198 -6.85 -2.33 12.08
C THR A 198 -7.13 -3.63 11.34
N ASN A 199 -7.45 -4.70 12.07
CA ASN A 199 -7.79 -6.01 11.50
C ASN A 199 -9.02 -5.93 10.60
N ASN A 200 -10.03 -5.13 10.96
CA ASN A 200 -11.22 -4.95 10.15
C ASN A 200 -10.90 -4.22 8.82
N VAL A 201 -10.07 -3.18 8.83
CA VAL A 201 -9.62 -2.54 7.57
C VAL A 201 -8.82 -3.52 6.71
N HIS A 202 -7.85 -4.21 7.30
CA HIS A 202 -7.00 -5.14 6.56
C HIS A 202 -7.78 -6.34 6.03
N SER A 203 -8.85 -6.77 6.70
CA SER A 203 -9.75 -7.81 6.21
C SER A 203 -10.25 -7.54 4.78
N SER A 204 -10.41 -6.27 4.43
CA SER A 204 -10.95 -5.88 3.13
C SER A 204 -9.90 -5.93 2.04
N PHE A 205 -8.68 -5.48 2.34
CA PHE A 205 -7.53 -5.67 1.46
C PHE A 205 -7.21 -7.15 1.24
N PHE A 206 -7.36 -7.98 2.28
CA PHE A 206 -7.25 -9.42 2.15
C PHE A 206 -8.31 -10.01 1.22
N THR A 207 -9.56 -9.55 1.36
CA THR A 207 -10.68 -10.01 0.52
C THR A 207 -10.46 -9.64 -0.95
N GLU A 208 -9.94 -8.44 -1.23
CA GLU A 208 -9.53 -8.04 -2.58
C GLU A 208 -8.43 -8.95 -3.15
N ALA A 209 -7.38 -9.20 -2.38
CA ALA A 209 -6.31 -10.09 -2.80
C ALA A 209 -6.80 -11.53 -3.01
N LEU A 210 -7.75 -12.00 -2.18
CA LEU A 210 -8.35 -13.31 -2.32
C LEU A 210 -9.19 -13.41 -3.59
N LYS A 211 -9.98 -12.37 -3.90
CA LYS A 211 -10.72 -12.31 -5.16
C LYS A 211 -9.78 -12.41 -6.36
N ASP A 212 -8.69 -11.63 -6.38
CA ASP A 212 -7.70 -11.69 -7.47
C ASP A 212 -7.09 -13.11 -7.60
N ALA A 213 -6.90 -13.80 -6.47
CA ALA A 213 -6.41 -15.18 -6.45
C ALA A 213 -7.45 -16.18 -7.01
N ILE A 214 -8.71 -16.10 -6.58
CA ILE A 214 -9.80 -16.95 -7.10
C ILE A 214 -10.01 -16.69 -8.58
N ASP A 215 -9.90 -15.45 -9.03
CA ASP A 215 -10.02 -15.05 -10.42
C ASP A 215 -8.95 -15.73 -11.31
N CYS A 216 -7.77 -16.01 -10.74
CA CYS A 216 -6.72 -16.76 -11.41
C CYS A 216 -6.96 -18.28 -11.44
N PHE A 217 -7.71 -18.82 -10.46
CA PHE A 217 -7.86 -20.27 -10.25
C PHE A 217 -9.31 -20.68 -9.89
N PRO A 218 -10.34 -20.28 -10.66
CA PRO A 218 -11.73 -20.33 -10.21
C PRO A 218 -12.25 -21.75 -9.98
N GLU A 219 -11.79 -22.74 -10.76
CA GLU A 219 -12.19 -24.14 -10.59
C GLU A 219 -11.66 -24.83 -9.31
N TYR A 220 -10.79 -24.18 -8.54
CA TYR A 220 -10.21 -24.71 -7.30
C TYR A 220 -10.89 -24.14 -6.04
N PHE A 221 -11.96 -23.37 -6.21
CA PHE A 221 -12.72 -22.78 -5.13
C PHE A 221 -14.21 -23.03 -5.32
N LYS A 222 -14.90 -23.07 -4.19
CA LYS A 222 -16.34 -23.24 -4.05
C LYS A 222 -16.91 -22.11 -3.21
N TYR A 223 -18.19 -21.85 -3.41
CA TYR A 223 -18.98 -20.97 -2.56
C TYR A 223 -20.31 -21.61 -2.17
N ARG A 224 -20.90 -21.16 -1.07
CA ARG A 224 -22.23 -21.58 -0.63
C ARG A 224 -23.30 -21.22 -1.67
N VAL A 225 -24.11 -22.18 -2.12
CA VAL A 225 -25.08 -21.99 -3.23
C VAL A 225 -26.08 -20.86 -2.96
N ASP A 226 -26.54 -20.71 -1.72
CA ASP A 226 -27.48 -19.69 -1.27
C ASP A 226 -26.83 -18.32 -0.95
N ALA A 227 -25.51 -18.18 -1.14
CA ALA A 227 -24.81 -16.92 -0.92
C ALA A 227 -25.18 -15.88 -1.98
N ASN A 228 -25.21 -14.61 -1.56
CA ASN A 228 -25.44 -13.50 -2.47
C ASN A 228 -24.16 -13.17 -3.25
N LEU A 229 -24.12 -13.44 -4.56
CA LEU A 229 -22.96 -13.15 -5.40
C LEU A 229 -22.55 -11.67 -5.47
N GLN A 230 -23.46 -10.76 -5.14
CA GLN A 230 -23.19 -9.32 -5.05
C GLN A 230 -22.73 -8.87 -3.65
N ALA A 231 -22.68 -9.79 -2.68
CA ALA A 231 -22.32 -9.53 -1.29
C ALA A 231 -21.79 -10.82 -0.63
N LEU A 232 -20.87 -11.49 -1.33
CA LEU A 232 -20.30 -12.77 -0.91
C LEU A 232 -19.26 -12.50 0.17
N GLU A 233 -19.41 -13.17 1.32
CA GLU A 233 -18.46 -13.06 2.43
C GLU A 233 -17.42 -14.20 2.35
N TYR A 234 -16.25 -14.03 2.97
CA TYR A 234 -15.21 -15.07 3.00
C TYR A 234 -15.70 -16.37 3.69
N SER A 235 -16.63 -16.25 4.63
CA SER A 235 -17.31 -17.37 5.30
C SER A 235 -18.21 -18.19 4.36
N ASP A 236 -18.54 -17.67 3.18
CA ASP A 236 -19.26 -18.38 2.13
C ASP A 236 -18.32 -19.16 1.21
N ILE A 237 -17.02 -18.92 1.29
CA ILE A 237 -16.01 -19.43 0.36
C ILE A 237 -15.21 -20.56 1.02
N SER A 238 -14.88 -21.58 0.24
CA SER A 238 -14.01 -22.66 0.68
C SER A 238 -13.14 -23.15 -0.50
N PRO A 239 -11.90 -23.60 -0.23
CA PRO A 239 -11.17 -24.46 -1.16
C PRO A 239 -12.02 -25.63 -1.65
N ASP A 240 -11.96 -25.94 -2.95
CA ASP A 240 -12.52 -27.21 -3.44
C ASP A 240 -11.58 -28.36 -3.09
N TRP A 241 -11.64 -28.81 -1.85
CA TRP A 241 -10.75 -29.85 -1.36
C TRP A 241 -10.88 -31.16 -2.12
N ASP A 242 -12.01 -31.45 -2.76
CA ASP A 242 -12.20 -32.68 -3.54
C ASP A 242 -11.66 -32.57 -4.97
N ARG A 243 -11.27 -31.36 -5.39
CA ARG A 243 -10.70 -31.09 -6.70
C ARG A 243 -9.36 -31.83 -6.87
N VAL A 244 -9.26 -32.54 -7.99
CA VAL A 244 -8.00 -33.17 -8.39
C VAL A 244 -7.03 -32.09 -8.87
N LEU A 245 -5.83 -32.06 -8.25
CA LEU A 245 -4.73 -31.22 -8.70
C LEU A 245 -4.13 -31.84 -9.98
N THR A 246 -3.96 -31.03 -11.02
CA THR A 246 -3.33 -31.45 -12.27
C THR A 246 -2.20 -30.49 -12.62
N TYR A 247 -1.17 -31.00 -13.28
CA TYR A 247 -0.06 -30.19 -13.75
C TYR A 247 0.40 -30.72 -15.11
N LYS A 248 0.29 -29.87 -16.13
CA LYS A 248 0.92 -30.12 -17.42
C LYS A 248 2.25 -29.36 -17.37
N GLY A 249 3.37 -30.07 -17.43
CA GLY A 249 4.72 -29.50 -17.22
C GLY A 249 5.12 -28.35 -18.15
N GLU A 250 4.30 -28.04 -19.15
CA GLU A 250 4.44 -26.92 -20.08
C GLU A 250 3.81 -25.61 -19.56
N MET A 251 3.18 -25.60 -18.39
CA MET A 251 2.60 -24.39 -17.81
C MET A 251 3.66 -23.45 -17.23
N ASP A 252 3.45 -22.14 -17.37
CA ASP A 252 4.30 -21.06 -16.84
C ASP A 252 4.50 -21.08 -15.31
N CYS A 253 3.68 -21.84 -14.58
CA CYS A 253 3.69 -21.90 -13.13
C CYS A 253 3.34 -23.31 -12.63
N ASN A 254 3.94 -23.73 -11.51
CA ASN A 254 3.55 -24.98 -10.85
C ASN A 254 2.19 -24.81 -10.14
N LEU A 255 1.11 -25.05 -10.89
CA LEU A 255 -0.28 -24.84 -10.46
C LEU A 255 -0.60 -25.50 -9.10
N PRO A 256 -0.24 -26.78 -8.84
CA PRO A 256 -0.44 -27.39 -7.52
C PRO A 256 0.20 -26.63 -6.37
N ILE A 257 1.42 -26.09 -6.54
CA ILE A 257 2.05 -25.26 -5.49
C ILE A 257 1.25 -23.98 -5.28
N MET A 258 0.78 -23.33 -6.35
CA MET A 258 -0.01 -22.09 -6.24
C MET A 258 -1.33 -22.35 -5.48
N VAL A 259 -2.10 -23.34 -5.93
CA VAL A 259 -3.40 -23.67 -5.34
C VAL A 259 -3.25 -24.11 -3.89
N CYS A 260 -2.31 -25.00 -3.57
CA CYS A 260 -2.07 -25.40 -2.18
C CYS A 260 -1.52 -24.25 -1.33
N GLY A 261 -0.76 -23.32 -1.93
CA GLY A 261 -0.34 -22.09 -1.25
C GLY A 261 -1.54 -21.26 -0.82
N LEU A 262 -2.52 -21.07 -1.71
CA LEU A 262 -3.76 -20.36 -1.39
C LEU A 262 -4.61 -21.11 -0.35
N TRP A 263 -4.77 -22.43 -0.51
CA TRP A 263 -5.54 -23.25 0.42
C TRP A 263 -4.92 -23.30 1.83
N SER A 264 -3.62 -23.04 1.95
CA SER A 264 -2.93 -23.00 3.25
C SER A 264 -3.44 -21.89 4.16
N PHE A 265 -4.05 -20.83 3.61
CA PHE A 265 -4.67 -19.76 4.41
C PHE A 265 -5.92 -20.25 5.17
N TRP A 266 -6.62 -21.28 4.68
CA TRP A 266 -7.71 -21.95 5.42
C TRP A 266 -7.17 -23.06 6.33
N CYS A 267 -6.40 -23.98 5.75
CA CYS A 267 -5.87 -25.12 6.49
C CYS A 267 -4.50 -25.54 5.94
N PRO A 268 -3.39 -25.10 6.58
CA PRO A 268 -2.04 -25.43 6.15
C PRO A 268 -1.80 -26.94 6.06
N ARG A 269 -2.36 -27.70 7.01
CA ARG A 269 -2.23 -29.15 7.07
C ARG A 269 -2.91 -29.82 5.87
N ARG A 270 -4.19 -29.52 5.63
CA ARG A 270 -4.97 -30.15 4.55
C ARG A 270 -4.42 -29.77 3.17
N ALA A 271 -3.96 -28.53 3.01
CA ALA A 271 -3.28 -28.08 1.80
C ALA A 271 -1.97 -28.85 1.53
N LEU A 272 -1.15 -29.06 2.57
CA LEU A 272 0.06 -29.88 2.48
C LEU A 272 -0.28 -31.33 2.13
N GLU A 273 -1.28 -31.93 2.78
CA GLU A 273 -1.74 -33.30 2.49
C GLU A 273 -2.18 -33.45 1.02
N LYS A 274 -2.91 -32.46 0.48
CA LYS A 274 -3.31 -32.42 -0.93
C LYS A 274 -2.11 -32.35 -1.88
N TYR A 275 -1.13 -31.51 -1.56
CA TYR A 275 0.09 -31.40 -2.35
C TYR A 275 0.93 -32.70 -2.32
N LEU A 276 1.05 -33.33 -1.15
CA LEU A 276 1.74 -34.61 -1.00
C LEU A 276 1.03 -35.72 -1.77
N PHE A 277 -0.30 -35.71 -1.81
CA PHE A 277 -1.06 -36.64 -2.62
C PHE A 277 -0.77 -36.47 -4.11
N PHE A 278 -0.82 -35.24 -4.59
CA PHE A 278 -0.50 -34.90 -5.98
C PHE A 278 0.92 -35.32 -6.38
N SER A 279 1.92 -35.07 -5.52
CA SER A 279 3.32 -35.42 -5.75
C SER A 279 3.63 -36.91 -5.57
N GLN A 280 2.61 -37.76 -5.36
CA GLN A 280 2.72 -39.19 -5.10
C GLN A 280 3.62 -39.50 -3.89
N ALA A 281 3.68 -38.58 -2.94
CA ALA A 281 4.41 -38.71 -1.68
C ALA A 281 3.46 -39.07 -0.51
N CYS A 282 2.32 -39.71 -0.80
CA CYS A 282 1.30 -40.13 0.18
C CYS A 282 1.87 -41.05 1.26
N GLU A 283 2.95 -41.78 0.96
CA GLU A 283 3.71 -42.60 1.91
C GLU A 283 4.21 -41.81 3.14
N LEU A 284 4.24 -40.49 3.06
CA LEU A 284 4.59 -39.58 4.15
C LEU A 284 3.40 -39.29 5.10
N LEU A 285 2.15 -39.58 4.70
CA LEU A 285 0.91 -39.29 5.45
C LEU A 285 0.51 -40.42 6.44
N ASN A 286 0.96 -41.65 6.21
CA ASN A 286 0.57 -42.82 7.02
C ASN A 286 1.49 -43.02 8.24
N ASN A 287 0.96 -43.30 9.43
CA ASN A 287 1.76 -43.57 10.65
C ASN A 287 1.71 -45.04 11.13
N PRO A 288 2.81 -45.58 11.71
CA PRO A 288 4.22 -45.16 11.60
C PRO A 288 5.00 -46.00 10.57
N PRO A 289 6.16 -45.52 10.08
CA PRO A 289 7.12 -46.33 9.34
C PRO A 289 8.10 -46.99 10.34
N ASP A 290 8.50 -48.23 10.10
CA ASP A 290 9.25 -49.05 11.08
C ASP A 290 10.67 -48.55 11.42
N SER A 291 11.16 -47.46 10.81
CA SER A 291 12.51 -46.94 11.07
C SER A 291 12.57 -45.45 11.39
N LYS A 292 13.39 -45.12 12.39
CA LYS A 292 13.77 -43.76 12.78
C LYS A 292 14.31 -42.92 11.60
N ARG A 293 14.93 -43.56 10.60
CA ARG A 293 15.44 -42.92 9.38
C ARG A 293 14.31 -42.44 8.46
N LEU A 294 13.22 -43.22 8.34
CA LEU A 294 12.01 -42.81 7.62
C LEU A 294 11.26 -41.70 8.35
N ILE A 295 11.23 -41.70 9.68
CA ILE A 295 10.66 -40.61 10.49
C ILE A 295 11.43 -39.29 10.24
N ILE A 296 12.77 -39.32 10.25
CA ILE A 296 13.60 -38.12 9.99
C ILE A 296 13.44 -37.65 8.53
N ALA A 297 13.47 -38.57 7.55
CA ALA A 297 13.26 -38.22 6.15
C ALA A 297 11.86 -37.63 5.89
N ARG A 298 10.83 -38.10 6.62
CA ARG A 298 9.48 -37.54 6.61
C ARG A 298 9.41 -36.13 7.17
N ALA A 299 10.01 -35.93 8.36
CA ALA A 299 10.06 -34.61 8.96
C ALA A 299 10.77 -33.62 8.02
N GLN A 300 11.89 -34.01 7.41
CA GLN A 300 12.64 -33.19 6.46
C GLN A 300 11.85 -32.89 5.18
N LYS A 301 11.19 -33.88 4.56
CA LYS A 301 10.35 -33.64 3.37
C LYS A 301 9.13 -32.79 3.71
N SER A 302 8.44 -33.04 4.82
CA SER A 302 7.30 -32.23 5.26
C SER A 302 7.70 -30.77 5.51
N LEU A 303 8.85 -30.54 6.16
CA LEU A 303 9.42 -29.20 6.35
C LEU A 303 9.80 -28.53 5.03
N ALA A 304 10.36 -29.30 4.08
CA ALA A 304 10.68 -28.80 2.74
C ALA A 304 9.40 -28.43 1.97
N TYR A 305 8.36 -29.26 2.05
CA TYR A 305 7.10 -28.99 1.37
C TYR A 305 6.31 -27.84 1.99
N SER A 306 6.31 -27.67 3.32
CA SER A 306 5.72 -26.50 3.97
C SER A 306 6.44 -25.21 3.57
N SER A 307 7.77 -25.26 3.38
CA SER A 307 8.53 -24.11 2.88
C SER A 307 8.21 -23.72 1.43
N PHE A 308 7.66 -24.62 0.61
CA PHE A 308 7.19 -24.28 -0.73
C PHE A 308 5.89 -23.47 -0.74
N LEU A 309 5.14 -23.49 0.35
CA LEU A 309 3.90 -22.70 0.50
C LEU A 309 4.19 -21.28 0.99
N SER A 310 5.46 -20.88 1.11
CA SER A 310 5.85 -19.50 1.43
C SER A 310 5.78 -18.59 0.20
N ALA A 311 5.52 -17.30 0.43
CA ALA A 311 5.47 -16.29 -0.64
C ALA A 311 6.76 -16.24 -1.50
N GLY A 312 7.93 -16.47 -0.90
CA GLY A 312 9.21 -16.51 -1.62
C GLY A 312 9.33 -17.70 -2.57
N SER A 313 8.99 -18.90 -2.10
CA SER A 313 8.97 -20.11 -2.95
C SER A 313 7.94 -20.00 -4.06
N ILE A 314 6.77 -19.43 -3.77
CA ILE A 314 5.70 -19.21 -4.73
C ILE A 314 6.13 -18.21 -5.82
N ALA A 315 6.80 -17.12 -5.44
CA ALA A 315 7.36 -16.18 -6.40
C ALA A 315 8.37 -16.86 -7.34
N LEU A 316 9.26 -17.71 -6.80
CA LEU A 316 10.21 -18.48 -7.61
C LEU A 316 9.50 -19.45 -8.57
N LYS A 317 8.49 -20.18 -8.09
CA LYS A 317 7.76 -21.21 -8.85
C LYS A 317 6.71 -20.67 -9.82
N SER A 318 6.47 -19.36 -9.80
CA SER A 318 5.59 -18.65 -10.72
C SER A 318 6.32 -17.64 -11.60
N SER A 319 7.66 -17.61 -11.58
CA SER A 319 8.47 -16.58 -12.26
C SER A 319 8.02 -15.15 -11.91
N GLY A 320 7.59 -14.95 -10.66
CA GLY A 320 7.09 -13.68 -10.14
C GLY A 320 5.63 -13.35 -10.50
N LYS A 321 4.97 -14.12 -11.37
CA LYS A 321 3.63 -13.82 -11.91
C LYS A 321 2.57 -13.56 -10.83
N TYR A 322 2.61 -14.32 -9.73
CA TYR A 322 1.64 -14.19 -8.64
C TYR A 322 2.24 -13.56 -7.37
N ARG A 323 3.45 -13.02 -7.45
CA ARG A 323 4.16 -12.49 -6.27
C ARG A 323 3.36 -11.42 -5.54
N ASP A 324 2.73 -10.50 -6.28
CA ASP A 324 1.91 -9.43 -5.71
C ASP A 324 0.71 -9.98 -4.92
N ILE A 325 -0.08 -10.87 -5.54
CA ILE A 325 -1.28 -11.47 -4.92
C ILE A 325 -0.91 -12.18 -3.61
N PHE A 326 0.13 -13.02 -3.62
CA PHE A 326 0.55 -13.73 -2.41
C PHE A 326 1.15 -12.80 -1.35
N ALA A 327 1.86 -11.74 -1.74
CA ALA A 327 2.37 -10.75 -0.79
C ALA A 327 1.22 -10.02 -0.09
N ARG A 328 0.19 -9.60 -0.84
CA ARG A 328 -1.01 -8.97 -0.26
C ARG A 328 -1.77 -9.94 0.65
N LEU A 329 -1.98 -11.18 0.22
CA LEU A 329 -2.63 -12.20 1.06
C LEU A 329 -1.87 -12.44 2.37
N THR A 330 -0.54 -12.57 2.33
CA THR A 330 0.27 -12.74 3.54
C THR A 330 0.23 -11.51 4.44
N ALA A 331 0.35 -10.32 3.88
CA ALA A 331 0.45 -9.09 4.66
C ALA A 331 -0.87 -8.68 5.32
N PHE A 332 -2.01 -8.97 4.68
CA PHE A 332 -3.34 -8.62 5.18
C PHE A 332 -4.09 -9.82 5.78
N CYS A 333 -3.43 -10.98 5.90
CA CYS A 333 -4.04 -12.19 6.42
C CYS A 333 -4.66 -11.95 7.80
N GLN A 334 -5.93 -12.34 7.92
CA GLN A 334 -6.61 -12.34 9.21
C GLN A 334 -6.06 -13.48 10.09
N LEU A 335 -6.18 -13.34 11.42
CA LEU A 335 -5.73 -14.37 12.37
C LEU A 335 -6.42 -15.72 12.15
N SER A 336 -7.63 -15.71 11.62
CA SER A 336 -8.35 -16.89 11.16
C SER A 336 -9.20 -16.55 9.94
N ILE A 337 -9.36 -17.53 9.05
CA ILE A 337 -10.28 -17.46 7.93
C ILE A 337 -11.35 -18.53 8.18
N PRO A 338 -12.59 -18.17 8.55
CA PRO A 338 -13.70 -19.10 8.61
C PRO A 338 -13.94 -19.68 7.22
N GLU A 339 -14.28 -20.96 7.23
CA GLU A 339 -14.54 -21.76 6.05
C GLU A 339 -16.02 -22.10 5.99
N TYR A 340 -16.61 -22.08 4.79
CA TYR A 340 -17.88 -22.75 4.59
C TYR A 340 -17.67 -24.28 4.59
N GLU A 341 -18.06 -24.94 5.68
CA GLU A 341 -17.96 -26.41 5.82
C GLU A 341 -19.20 -27.16 5.30
N GLY A 342 -20.22 -26.45 4.81
CA GLY A 342 -21.48 -27.06 4.38
C GLY A 342 -21.36 -27.80 3.04
N THR A 343 -22.27 -28.75 2.82
CA THR A 343 -22.28 -29.60 1.61
C THR A 343 -22.93 -28.93 0.40
N ASN A 344 -23.66 -27.82 0.59
CA ASN A 344 -24.38 -27.10 -0.45
C ASN A 344 -23.50 -26.03 -1.10
N SER A 345 -22.63 -26.45 -2.02
CA SER A 345 -21.65 -25.57 -2.68
C SER A 345 -21.77 -25.54 -4.20
N ALA A 346 -21.45 -24.38 -4.79
CA ALA A 346 -21.31 -24.15 -6.22
C ALA A 346 -19.86 -23.77 -6.58
N SER A 347 -19.46 -24.00 -7.82
CA SER A 347 -18.14 -23.62 -8.33
C SER A 347 -18.14 -22.20 -8.88
N PHE A 348 -17.01 -21.49 -8.76
CA PHE A 348 -16.79 -20.22 -9.45
C PHE A 348 -16.62 -20.35 -10.98
N LYS A 349 -16.73 -21.57 -11.49
CA LYS A 349 -16.78 -21.90 -12.92
C LYS A 349 -18.09 -22.64 -13.21
N GLY A 350 -18.96 -22.03 -14.01
CA GLY A 350 -20.24 -22.60 -14.40
C GLY A 350 -20.12 -23.83 -15.30
N GLU A 351 -21.22 -24.54 -15.50
CA GLU A 351 -21.27 -25.77 -16.32
C GLU A 351 -20.85 -25.54 -17.78
N THR A 352 -21.08 -24.33 -18.30
CA THR A 352 -20.66 -23.88 -19.63
C THR A 352 -19.19 -23.47 -19.70
N GLY A 353 -18.48 -23.49 -18.57
CA GLY A 353 -17.12 -23.00 -18.42
C GLY A 353 -17.02 -21.50 -18.13
N ASP A 354 -18.15 -20.79 -18.13
CA ASP A 354 -18.19 -19.35 -17.85
C ASP A 354 -17.84 -19.04 -16.40
N ARG A 355 -17.17 -17.92 -16.19
CA ARG A 355 -16.74 -17.49 -14.86
C ARG A 355 -17.90 -16.83 -14.10
N VAL A 356 -18.08 -17.24 -12.86
CA VAL A 356 -18.97 -16.54 -11.91
C VAL A 356 -18.23 -15.34 -11.33
N ILE A 357 -18.80 -14.15 -11.48
CA ILE A 357 -18.19 -12.91 -10.97
C ILE A 357 -18.65 -12.70 -9.52
N TRP A 358 -17.68 -12.76 -8.61
CA TRP A 358 -17.83 -12.30 -7.24
C TRP A 358 -17.69 -10.77 -7.18
N LYS A 359 -18.68 -10.10 -6.57
CA LYS A 359 -18.59 -8.69 -6.20
C LYS A 359 -18.70 -8.52 -4.69
N PHE A 360 -17.96 -7.52 -4.19
CA PHE A 360 -18.03 -7.07 -2.81
C PHE A 360 -19.43 -6.55 -2.48
N LYS A 361 -19.82 -6.70 -1.22
CA LYS A 361 -20.98 -5.98 -0.71
C LYS A 361 -20.69 -4.49 -0.83
N ALA A 362 -21.63 -3.73 -1.38
CA ALA A 362 -21.47 -2.28 -1.45
C ALA A 362 -21.22 -1.71 -0.05
N GLY A 363 -20.06 -1.07 0.15
CA GLY A 363 -19.62 -0.49 1.42
C GLY A 363 -18.71 -1.38 2.30
N GLU A 364 -18.43 -2.62 1.91
CA GLU A 364 -17.50 -3.46 2.67
C GLU A 364 -16.12 -2.80 2.86
N GLY A 365 -15.63 -2.88 4.09
CA GLY A 365 -14.27 -2.52 4.48
C GLY A 365 -13.98 -1.12 4.95
N LEU A 366 -14.77 -0.15 4.50
CA LEU A 366 -14.57 1.25 4.90
C LEU A 366 -15.89 1.98 5.17
N SER A 367 -17.05 1.55 4.67
CA SER A 367 -18.29 2.30 4.88
C SER A 367 -18.72 2.31 6.34
N PHE A 368 -18.55 1.21 7.07
CA PHE A 368 -18.81 1.16 8.51
C PHE A 368 -17.94 2.16 9.29
N LEU A 369 -16.67 2.34 8.86
CA LEU A 369 -15.77 3.34 9.41
C LEU A 369 -16.20 4.75 9.01
N PHE A 370 -16.54 4.99 7.75
CA PHE A 370 -17.00 6.29 7.30
C PHE A 370 -18.32 6.70 7.99
N ASP A 371 -19.27 5.79 8.14
CA ASP A 371 -20.58 6.06 8.74
C ASP A 371 -20.48 6.31 10.25
N ARG A 372 -19.62 5.59 10.99
CA ARG A 372 -19.48 5.76 12.45
C ARG A 372 -18.39 6.73 12.90
N ILE A 373 -17.28 6.83 12.17
CA ILE A 373 -16.17 7.73 12.51
C ILE A 373 -16.41 9.13 11.90
N LEU A 374 -16.77 9.22 10.62
CA LEU A 374 -17.01 10.51 9.96
C LEU A 374 -18.45 11.01 10.12
N GLY A 375 -19.42 10.12 10.43
CA GLY A 375 -20.81 10.51 10.69
C GLY A 375 -20.97 11.47 11.89
N LYS A 376 -20.04 11.45 12.86
CA LYS A 376 -20.02 12.43 13.97
C LYS A 376 -19.57 13.83 13.54
N SER A 377 -18.84 13.99 12.43
CA SER A 377 -18.38 15.29 11.95
C SER A 377 -19.45 16.12 11.24
N ARG A 378 -20.67 15.59 11.03
CA ARG A 378 -21.78 16.31 10.38
C ARG A 378 -22.75 17.02 11.34
N ASN A 379 -22.49 17.01 12.64
CA ASN A 379 -23.22 17.81 13.62
C ASN A 379 -22.30 18.88 14.23
N ILE A 380 -21.95 19.89 13.45
CA ILE A 380 -21.52 21.22 13.93
C ILE A 380 -22.27 22.27 13.11
#